data_AF-A0A399XRB9-F1
#
_entry.id   AF-A0A399XRB9-F1
#
_cell.length_a   1.000
_cell.length_b   1.000
_cell.length_c   1.000
_cell.angle_alpha   90.00
_cell.angle_beta   90.00
_cell.angle_gamma   90.00
#
_symmetry.space_group_name_H-M   'P 1'
#
loop_
_entity.id
_entity.type
_entity.pdbx_description
1 polymer ?
#
loop_
_entity_poly.entity_id
_entity_poly.type
_entity_poly.pdbx_seq_one_letter_code
_entity_poly.pdbx_strand_id
1 'polypeptide(L)'
;MPTSGSRSVGPAAVPAAAIIGAGTSSEVGCPTARLSGTHVRRGVADLEKVIRNPGNHCRHRSRHSTMKIRTARLISLIPLLLVVAACGDDTVTSTTSSTVGEEPETTSTTDEAPSDTEASAEVGDVSLTVSGGIAGGYQQVVVEPDGTILYSNATDQQPEPTGETMSADELEALHTTVGSDEFAALESTYVPAGYCCDQFHYEVTAEVDGEEITSATADGIESPDALDEAVFQLNSLL
;
A
#
# COMPACT_ATOMS: atom_id res chain seq x y z
N MET A 1 -28.95 -49.96 -21.67
CA MET A 1 -29.49 -48.73 -21.06
C MET A 1 -29.41 -48.86 -19.55
N PRO A 2 -28.44 -48.22 -18.88
CA PRO A 2 -28.43 -48.15 -17.42
C PRO A 2 -29.12 -46.86 -16.94
N THR A 3 -30.00 -47.03 -15.95
CA THR A 3 -30.81 -45.98 -15.32
C THR A 3 -29.96 -45.17 -14.33
N SER A 4 -29.92 -43.86 -14.54
CA SER A 4 -29.33 -42.86 -13.66
C SER A 4 -30.12 -42.76 -12.35
N GLY A 5 -29.45 -42.94 -11.21
CA GLY A 5 -30.01 -42.76 -9.87
C GLY A 5 -29.52 -41.47 -9.25
N SER A 6 -30.36 -40.44 -9.23
CA SER A 6 -30.12 -39.16 -8.57
C SER A 6 -30.28 -39.29 -7.04
N ARG A 7 -29.18 -39.20 -6.29
CA ARG A 7 -29.23 -38.99 -4.83
C ARG A 7 -29.21 -37.50 -4.53
N SER A 8 -30.35 -36.98 -4.08
CA SER A 8 -30.48 -35.68 -3.43
C SER A 8 -29.87 -35.78 -2.04
N VAL A 9 -28.79 -35.03 -1.79
CA VAL A 9 -28.23 -34.81 -0.46
C VAL A 9 -28.73 -33.45 0.01
N GLY A 10 -29.61 -33.46 1.01
CA GLY A 10 -30.13 -32.24 1.62
C GLY A 10 -29.07 -31.52 2.48
N PRO A 11 -29.22 -30.21 2.72
CA PRO A 11 -28.26 -29.44 3.49
C PRO A 11 -28.30 -29.81 4.97
N ALA A 12 -27.12 -30.09 5.54
CA ALA A 12 -26.92 -30.27 6.96
C ALA A 12 -27.11 -28.93 7.68
N ALA A 13 -28.00 -28.91 8.68
CA ALA A 13 -28.22 -27.77 9.55
C ALA A 13 -26.99 -27.49 10.41
N VAL A 14 -26.41 -26.29 10.28
CA VAL A 14 -25.33 -25.80 11.12
C VAL A 14 -25.90 -25.28 12.45
N PRO A 15 -25.40 -25.71 13.62
CA PRO A 15 -25.85 -25.17 14.90
C PRO A 15 -25.30 -23.76 15.13
N ALA A 16 -26.20 -22.82 15.43
CA ALA A 16 -25.87 -21.47 15.86
C ALA A 16 -25.22 -21.49 17.24
N ALA A 17 -23.91 -21.25 17.30
CA ALA A 17 -23.19 -21.01 18.55
C ALA A 17 -23.31 -19.51 18.90
N ALA A 18 -24.07 -19.23 19.97
CA ALA A 18 -24.14 -17.91 20.58
C ALA A 18 -22.86 -17.63 21.37
N ILE A 19 -22.04 -16.68 20.91
CA ILE A 19 -20.91 -16.13 21.66
C ILE A 19 -21.38 -14.84 22.35
N ILE A 20 -21.57 -14.92 23.66
CA ILE A 20 -21.77 -13.75 24.54
C ILE A 20 -20.38 -13.30 25.01
N GLY A 21 -19.77 -12.36 24.31
CA GLY A 21 -18.54 -11.69 24.72
C GLY A 21 -18.86 -10.35 25.39
N ALA A 22 -18.82 -10.32 26.72
CA ALA A 22 -18.83 -9.08 27.48
C ALA A 22 -17.43 -8.44 27.41
N GLY A 23 -17.21 -7.56 26.44
CA GLY A 23 -16.00 -6.74 26.33
C GLY A 23 -16.09 -5.51 27.22
N THR A 24 -15.27 -5.47 28.27
CA THR A 24 -15.05 -4.28 29.09
C THR A 24 -14.31 -3.24 28.26
N SER A 25 -14.98 -2.11 28.01
CA SER A 25 -14.45 -0.94 27.34
C SER A 25 -13.35 -0.30 28.21
N SER A 26 -12.09 -0.61 27.93
CA SER A 26 -10.95 0.14 28.47
C SER A 26 -10.75 1.39 27.62
N GLU A 27 -11.23 2.52 28.13
CA GLU A 27 -10.92 3.85 27.60
C GLU A 27 -9.43 4.13 27.78
N VAL A 28 -8.63 3.89 26.74
CA VAL A 28 -7.26 4.40 26.66
C VAL A 28 -7.36 5.90 26.33
N GLY A 29 -7.36 6.72 27.38
CA GLY A 29 -7.38 8.17 27.25
C GLY A 29 -6.09 8.67 26.60
N CYS A 30 -6.20 9.29 25.41
CA CYS A 30 -5.14 10.12 24.87
C CYS A 30 -4.84 11.27 25.85
N PRO A 31 -3.59 11.42 26.35
CA PRO A 31 -3.24 12.54 27.21
C PRO A 31 -3.32 13.84 26.40
N THR A 32 -4.37 14.61 26.64
CA THR A 32 -4.48 15.98 26.13
C THR A 32 -3.47 16.83 26.90
N ALA A 33 -2.38 17.21 26.21
CA ALA A 33 -1.38 18.14 26.73
C ALA A 33 -2.06 19.51 26.99
N ARG A 34 -2.32 19.77 28.27
CA ARG A 34 -2.95 20.99 28.77
C ARG A 34 -1.90 22.10 28.81
N LEU A 35 -1.77 22.87 27.73
CA LEU A 35 -0.96 24.09 27.69
C LEU A 35 -1.59 25.16 28.59
N SER A 36 -1.10 25.25 29.82
CA SER A 36 -1.39 26.35 30.74
C SER A 36 -0.30 27.41 30.58
N GLY A 37 -0.63 28.52 29.92
CA GLY A 37 0.27 29.66 29.70
C GLY A 37 -0.40 30.95 30.14
N THR A 38 -0.03 31.40 31.33
CA THR A 38 -0.45 32.65 31.97
C THR A 38 0.18 33.89 31.31
N HIS A 39 -0.55 35.00 31.38
CA HIS A 39 -0.20 36.34 30.90
C HIS A 39 1.18 36.87 31.38
N VAL A 40 1.94 37.46 30.45
CA VAL A 40 2.81 38.63 30.73
C VAL A 40 2.61 39.66 29.61
N ARG A 41 2.24 40.88 30.00
CA ARG A 41 2.15 42.07 29.13
C ARG A 41 3.42 42.92 29.27
N ARG A 42 3.75 43.62 28.17
CA ARG A 42 4.55 44.85 27.97
C ARG A 42 6.00 44.70 27.49
N GLY A 43 6.23 45.28 26.31
CA GLY A 43 7.54 45.68 25.77
C GLY A 43 7.39 45.98 24.28
N VAL A 44 7.47 47.26 23.91
CA VAL A 44 7.15 47.80 22.58
C VAL A 44 8.41 47.87 21.71
N ALA A 45 8.20 47.71 20.40
CA ALA A 45 9.00 48.13 19.24
C ALA A 45 9.75 47.01 18.50
N ASP A 46 9.65 47.09 17.17
CA ASP A 46 10.25 46.27 16.11
C ASP A 46 9.72 44.85 15.90
N LEU A 47 8.80 44.72 14.93
CA LEU A 47 9.12 44.01 13.68
C LEU A 47 8.04 44.25 12.62
N GLU A 48 8.47 44.74 11.46
CA GLU A 48 7.67 44.78 10.25
C GLU A 48 7.36 43.38 9.69
N LYS A 49 6.25 43.31 8.96
CA LYS A 49 5.84 42.29 7.97
C LYS A 49 5.11 41.03 8.44
N VAL A 50 3.81 41.24 8.62
CA VAL A 50 2.71 40.63 7.83
C VAL A 50 2.68 39.09 7.79
N ILE A 51 2.05 38.51 8.80
CA ILE A 51 1.20 37.32 8.63
C ILE A 51 -0.19 37.74 9.13
N ARG A 52 -1.12 37.95 8.20
CA ARG A 52 -2.55 38.07 8.52
C ARG A 52 -3.21 36.73 8.23
N ASN A 53 -3.34 35.92 9.28
CA ASN A 53 -4.48 35.04 9.47
C ASN A 53 -5.62 35.92 10.03
N PRO A 54 -6.85 35.80 9.52
CA PRO A 54 -7.91 35.38 10.44
C PRO A 54 -9.02 34.54 9.78
N GLY A 55 -9.56 33.58 10.53
CA GLY A 55 -11.01 33.33 10.47
C GLY A 55 -11.50 31.92 10.75
N ASN A 56 -11.59 31.56 12.03
CA ASN A 56 -12.58 30.57 12.51
C ASN A 56 -13.99 31.02 12.16
N HIS A 57 -14.75 30.22 11.41
CA HIS A 57 -16.21 30.21 11.46
C HIS A 57 -16.78 28.80 11.18
N CYS A 58 -17.14 28.09 12.25
CA CYS A 58 -18.18 27.08 12.19
C CYS A 58 -19.49 27.76 11.79
N ARG A 59 -20.01 27.46 10.59
CA ARG A 59 -21.40 27.74 10.22
C ARG A 59 -22.03 26.49 9.63
N HIS A 60 -22.87 25.88 10.45
CA HIS A 60 -24.02 25.08 10.06
C HIS A 60 -24.89 25.91 9.09
N ARG A 61 -25.14 25.45 7.86
CA ARG A 61 -26.39 25.78 7.15
C ARG A 61 -26.71 24.82 6.00
N SER A 62 -27.89 24.26 6.16
CA SER A 62 -28.72 23.59 5.16
C SER A 62 -29.19 24.58 4.06
N ARG A 63 -29.48 23.99 2.89
CA ARG A 63 -30.34 24.42 1.77
C ARG A 63 -29.76 25.33 0.67
N HIS A 64 -29.78 24.72 -0.52
CA HIS A 64 -30.10 25.25 -1.86
C HIS A 64 -29.50 26.61 -2.27
N SER A 65 -28.49 26.55 -3.13
CA SER A 65 -28.35 27.55 -4.19
C SER A 65 -27.75 26.92 -5.45
N THR A 66 -28.58 26.79 -6.48
CA THR A 66 -28.16 26.52 -7.85
C THR A 66 -27.40 27.74 -8.38
N MET A 67 -26.08 27.69 -8.35
CA MET A 67 -25.23 28.70 -9.00
C MET A 67 -24.57 28.10 -10.23
N LYS A 68 -25.07 28.51 -11.40
CA LYS A 68 -24.47 28.25 -12.71
C LYS A 68 -23.13 28.99 -12.78
N ILE A 69 -22.03 28.32 -12.49
CA ILE A 69 -20.69 28.86 -12.71
C ILE A 69 -20.36 28.73 -14.19
N ARG A 70 -20.25 29.88 -14.85
CA ARG A 70 -19.88 30.00 -16.26
C ARG A 70 -18.40 29.67 -16.42
N THR A 71 -18.14 28.68 -17.25
CA THR A 71 -16.87 28.25 -17.80
C THR A 71 -16.09 29.43 -18.39
N ALA A 72 -14.99 29.84 -17.74
CA ALA A 72 -13.98 30.70 -18.33
C ALA A 72 -12.81 29.81 -18.77
N ARG A 73 -12.75 29.49 -20.06
CA ARG A 73 -11.60 28.86 -20.71
C ARG A 73 -10.41 29.81 -20.63
N LEU A 74 -9.45 29.53 -19.76
CA LEU A 74 -8.13 30.14 -19.85
C LEU A 74 -7.20 29.14 -20.55
N ILE A 75 -7.09 29.33 -21.87
CA ILE A 75 -6.13 28.68 -22.74
C ILE A 75 -4.75 29.25 -22.37
N SER A 76 -4.00 28.52 -21.54
CA SER A 76 -2.59 28.84 -21.28
C SER A 76 -1.73 28.11 -22.31
N LEU A 77 -1.38 28.84 -23.37
CA LEU A 77 -0.36 28.47 -24.34
C LEU A 77 1.01 28.52 -23.65
N ILE A 78 1.53 27.37 -23.23
CA ILE A 78 2.95 27.24 -22.88
C ILE A 78 3.68 26.77 -24.14
N PRO A 79 4.53 27.59 -24.76
CA PRO A 79 5.34 27.15 -25.87
C PRO A 79 6.38 26.15 -25.38
N LEU A 80 6.26 24.96 -25.93
CA LEU A 80 7.26 23.90 -26.09
C LEU A 80 8.63 24.50 -26.44
N LEU A 81 9.51 24.65 -25.44
CA LEU A 81 10.93 24.94 -25.65
C LEU A 81 11.70 23.63 -25.58
N LEU A 82 11.83 23.02 -26.76
CA LEU A 82 12.54 21.77 -27.01
C LEU A 82 14.05 22.11 -27.09
N VAL A 83 14.78 21.94 -26.00
CA VAL A 83 16.26 22.00 -26.00
C VAL A 83 16.78 20.58 -26.04
N VAL A 84 17.08 20.12 -27.25
CA VAL A 84 17.92 18.94 -27.48
C VAL A 84 19.35 19.31 -27.12
N ALA A 85 19.81 18.89 -25.95
CA ALA A 85 21.23 18.82 -25.65
C ALA A 85 21.70 17.38 -25.89
N ALA A 86 22.22 17.16 -27.09
CA ALA A 86 23.11 16.05 -27.38
C ALA A 86 24.44 16.27 -26.64
N CYS A 87 25.01 15.19 -26.08
CA CYS A 87 26.44 14.87 -25.96
C CYS A 87 26.69 13.99 -24.73
N GLY A 88 27.28 12.82 -24.92
CA GLY A 88 27.92 12.06 -23.85
C GLY A 88 27.99 10.56 -24.06
N ASP A 89 28.65 10.10 -25.13
CA ASP A 89 29.13 8.72 -25.25
C ASP A 89 30.33 8.52 -24.31
N ASP A 90 30.09 7.95 -23.12
CA ASP A 90 31.17 7.37 -22.31
C ASP A 90 31.14 5.85 -22.43
N THR A 91 31.85 5.36 -23.44
CA THR A 91 32.20 3.96 -23.63
C THR A 91 33.14 3.52 -22.52
N VAL A 92 32.60 2.99 -21.42
CA VAL A 92 33.42 2.33 -20.39
C VAL A 92 33.70 0.90 -20.83
N THR A 93 34.91 0.72 -21.37
CA THR A 93 35.51 -0.58 -21.68
C THR A 93 35.92 -1.25 -20.36
N SER A 94 35.06 -2.08 -19.79
CA SER A 94 35.43 -2.93 -18.67
C SER A 94 36.18 -4.16 -19.16
N THR A 95 37.46 -4.13 -18.86
CA THR A 95 38.49 -5.12 -19.17
C THR A 95 38.15 -6.47 -18.58
N THR A 96 38.02 -7.46 -19.47
CA THR A 96 38.02 -8.89 -19.17
C THR A 96 39.38 -9.29 -18.60
N SER A 97 39.44 -9.66 -17.32
CA SER A 97 40.60 -10.35 -16.74
C SER A 97 40.28 -11.84 -16.61
N SER A 98 41.03 -12.61 -17.40
CA SER A 98 41.13 -14.05 -17.34
C SER A 98 41.72 -14.52 -16.01
N THR A 99 41.13 -15.57 -15.44
CA THR A 99 41.87 -16.54 -14.62
C THR A 99 41.66 -17.92 -15.21
N VAL A 100 42.77 -18.51 -15.62
CA VAL A 100 42.92 -19.86 -16.18
C VAL A 100 43.05 -20.86 -15.03
N GLY A 101 42.38 -22.00 -15.19
CA GLY A 101 42.84 -23.30 -14.66
C GLY A 101 42.13 -23.78 -13.40
N GLU A 102 41.26 -24.77 -13.56
CA GLU A 102 41.56 -26.16 -13.17
C GLU A 102 40.48 -27.10 -13.73
N GLU A 103 40.94 -28.16 -14.40
CA GLU A 103 40.14 -29.28 -14.88
C GLU A 103 40.17 -30.35 -13.78
N PRO A 104 39.02 -30.80 -13.25
CA PRO A 104 38.88 -32.23 -13.04
C PRO A 104 37.48 -32.77 -13.37
N GLU A 105 37.50 -33.76 -14.26
CA GLU A 105 36.75 -35.02 -14.26
C GLU A 105 35.30 -35.01 -13.73
N THR A 106 34.42 -34.92 -14.72
CA THR A 106 33.02 -35.31 -14.73
C THR A 106 32.80 -36.74 -14.21
N THR A 107 32.17 -36.89 -13.04
CA THR A 107 31.48 -38.12 -12.66
C THR A 107 30.00 -37.79 -12.48
N SER A 108 29.24 -37.92 -13.56
CA SER A 108 27.78 -37.74 -13.59
C SER A 108 27.09 -38.94 -12.94
N THR A 109 26.91 -38.88 -11.62
CA THR A 109 25.86 -39.66 -10.95
C THR A 109 24.61 -38.80 -10.96
N THR A 110 23.76 -39.02 -11.96
CA THR A 110 22.40 -38.46 -12.01
C THR A 110 21.56 -39.22 -10.98
N ASP A 111 21.65 -38.76 -9.73
CA ASP A 111 20.65 -39.02 -8.71
C ASP A 111 19.45 -38.15 -9.09
N GLU A 112 18.40 -38.79 -9.59
CA GLU A 112 17.13 -38.19 -9.97
C GLU A 112 16.44 -37.78 -8.67
N ALA A 113 16.89 -36.65 -8.11
CA ALA A 113 16.32 -36.05 -6.92
C ALA A 113 14.83 -35.80 -7.21
N PRO A 114 13.92 -36.21 -6.31
CA PRO A 114 12.50 -35.97 -6.51
C PRO A 114 12.31 -34.47 -6.68
N SER A 115 11.87 -34.06 -7.87
CA SER A 115 11.30 -32.74 -8.09
C SER A 115 10.00 -32.70 -7.31
N ASP A 116 10.11 -32.33 -6.04
CA ASP A 116 8.99 -31.78 -5.29
C ASP A 116 8.57 -30.53 -6.06
N THR A 117 7.51 -30.70 -6.85
CA THR A 117 6.81 -29.58 -7.46
C THR A 117 6.14 -28.87 -6.29
N GLU A 118 6.85 -27.89 -5.72
CA GLU A 118 6.27 -26.99 -4.74
C GLU A 118 5.03 -26.38 -5.39
N ALA A 119 3.87 -26.69 -4.82
CA ALA A 119 2.62 -26.10 -5.27
C ALA A 119 2.75 -24.60 -5.01
N SER A 120 2.76 -23.80 -6.07
CA SER A 120 2.71 -22.35 -5.95
C SER A 120 1.48 -21.98 -5.13
N ALA A 121 1.66 -21.18 -4.08
CA ALA A 121 0.56 -20.71 -3.24
C ALA A 121 -0.49 -19.98 -4.10
N GLU A 122 -1.76 -20.18 -3.78
CA GLU A 122 -2.87 -19.47 -4.43
C GLU A 122 -2.99 -18.08 -3.81
N VAL A 123 -2.69 -17.03 -4.60
CA VAL A 123 -2.78 -15.64 -4.14
C VAL A 123 -4.11 -15.04 -4.60
N GLY A 124 -4.88 -14.53 -3.63
CA GLY A 124 -6.14 -13.82 -3.79
C GLY A 124 -5.94 -12.31 -3.96
N ASP A 125 -6.82 -11.51 -3.35
CA ASP A 125 -6.72 -10.05 -3.39
C ASP A 125 -5.47 -9.57 -2.65
N VAL A 126 -4.77 -8.58 -3.22
CA VAL A 126 -3.63 -7.90 -2.59
C VAL A 126 -3.92 -6.41 -2.52
N SER A 127 -3.78 -5.80 -1.34
CA SER A 127 -4.06 -4.39 -1.15
C SER A 127 -2.94 -3.66 -0.41
N LEU A 128 -2.74 -2.39 -0.79
CA LEU A 128 -1.91 -1.44 -0.07
C LEU A 128 -2.77 -0.28 0.41
N THR A 129 -2.75 -0.03 1.70
CA THR A 129 -3.32 1.17 2.34
C THR A 129 -2.19 2.10 2.73
N VAL A 130 -2.24 3.34 2.22
CA VAL A 130 -1.30 4.41 2.57
C VAL A 130 -2.04 5.48 3.38
N SER A 131 -1.56 5.75 4.59
CA SER A 131 -2.18 6.74 5.48
C SER A 131 -1.16 7.62 6.19
N GLY A 132 -1.51 8.88 6.47
CA GLY A 132 -0.67 9.79 7.27
C GLY A 132 -0.25 11.08 6.56
N GLY A 133 0.96 11.56 6.87
CA GLY A 133 1.46 12.89 6.48
C GLY A 133 0.73 14.07 7.15
N ILE A 134 1.21 15.29 6.94
CA ILE A 134 0.70 16.56 7.53
C ILE A 134 -0.79 16.74 7.29
N ALA A 135 -1.26 16.33 6.10
CA ALA A 135 -2.64 16.52 5.69
C ALA A 135 -3.58 15.38 6.13
N GLY A 136 -3.05 14.29 6.69
CA GLY A 136 -3.84 13.10 7.01
C GLY A 136 -4.43 12.45 5.75
N GLY A 137 -3.57 12.20 4.76
CA GLY A 137 -3.95 11.50 3.53
C GLY A 137 -4.38 10.07 3.81
N TYR A 138 -5.25 9.56 2.95
CA TYR A 138 -5.65 8.15 2.89
C TYR A 138 -5.80 7.78 1.42
N GLN A 139 -5.15 6.69 1.03
CA GLN A 139 -5.24 6.08 -0.28
C GLN A 139 -5.23 4.57 -0.12
N GLN A 140 -5.94 3.87 -0.99
CA GLN A 140 -5.93 2.42 -1.02
C GLN A 140 -5.91 1.96 -2.46
N VAL A 141 -5.05 1.01 -2.77
CA VAL A 141 -5.08 0.26 -4.02
C VAL A 141 -5.33 -1.20 -3.69
N VAL A 142 -6.17 -1.86 -4.48
CA VAL A 142 -6.43 -3.29 -4.43
C VAL A 142 -6.17 -3.87 -5.81
N VAL A 143 -5.40 -4.95 -5.87
CA VAL A 143 -5.15 -5.74 -7.06
C VAL A 143 -5.90 -7.06 -6.88
N GLU A 144 -6.90 -7.29 -7.72
CA GLU A 144 -7.66 -8.54 -7.76
C GLU A 144 -6.79 -9.66 -8.42
N PRO A 145 -7.13 -10.95 -8.26
CA PRO A 145 -6.30 -12.07 -8.76
C PRO A 145 -6.10 -12.09 -10.28
N ASP A 146 -6.94 -11.40 -11.04
CA ASP A 146 -6.84 -11.25 -12.49
C ASP A 146 -6.02 -10.03 -12.94
N GLY A 147 -5.47 -9.28 -11.97
CA GLY A 147 -4.70 -8.06 -12.19
C GLY A 147 -5.53 -6.79 -12.29
N THR A 148 -6.85 -6.85 -12.11
CA THR A 148 -7.71 -5.65 -12.08
C THR A 148 -7.34 -4.75 -10.91
N ILE A 149 -7.18 -3.45 -11.18
CA ILE A 149 -6.78 -2.47 -10.18
C ILE A 149 -8.00 -1.65 -9.72
N LEU A 150 -8.30 -1.74 -8.43
CA LEU A 150 -9.28 -0.89 -7.73
C LEU A 150 -8.54 0.18 -6.92
N TYR A 151 -9.06 1.41 -6.93
CA TYR A 151 -8.44 2.53 -6.21
C TYR A 151 -9.48 3.29 -5.39
N SER A 152 -9.07 3.72 -4.19
CA SER A 152 -9.86 4.54 -3.29
C SER A 152 -8.99 5.64 -2.66
N ASN A 153 -9.61 6.76 -2.29
CA ASN A 153 -8.94 7.86 -1.61
C ASN A 153 -9.79 8.34 -0.42
N ALA A 154 -9.28 9.29 0.37
CA ALA A 154 -9.96 9.79 1.57
C ALA A 154 -11.42 10.25 1.36
N THR A 155 -11.82 10.62 0.14
CA THR A 155 -13.19 11.04 -0.19
C THR A 155 -14.13 9.85 -0.34
N ASP A 156 -13.62 8.76 -0.91
CA ASP A 156 -14.37 7.60 -1.37
C ASP A 156 -13.80 6.36 -0.67
N GLN A 157 -14.43 5.93 0.42
CA GLN A 157 -13.97 4.81 1.27
C GLN A 157 -14.20 3.42 0.65
N GLN A 158 -14.58 3.36 -0.62
CA GLN A 158 -14.79 2.11 -1.34
C GLN A 158 -13.89 2.13 -2.58
N PRO A 159 -12.99 1.15 -2.73
CA PRO A 159 -12.22 0.97 -3.96
C PRO A 159 -13.16 0.82 -5.16
N GLU A 160 -12.90 1.60 -6.20
CA GLU A 160 -13.64 1.56 -7.46
C GLU A 160 -12.68 1.13 -8.59
N PRO A 161 -13.16 0.42 -9.62
CA PRO A 161 -12.33 0.02 -10.74
C PRO A 161 -11.72 1.23 -11.46
N THR A 162 -10.41 1.21 -11.64
CA THR A 162 -9.68 2.23 -12.40
C THR A 162 -9.88 2.09 -13.91
N GLY A 163 -10.19 0.88 -14.37
CA GLY A 163 -10.17 0.50 -15.79
C GLY A 163 -8.77 0.13 -16.29
N GLU A 164 -7.78 0.13 -15.40
CA GLU A 164 -6.41 -0.32 -15.64
C GLU A 164 -6.22 -1.73 -15.06
N THR A 165 -5.26 -2.46 -15.64
CA THR A 165 -4.88 -3.81 -15.23
C THR A 165 -3.37 -3.89 -15.14
N MET A 166 -2.87 -4.55 -14.10
CA MET A 166 -1.45 -4.88 -13.97
C MET A 166 -1.01 -5.78 -15.12
N SER A 167 0.23 -5.64 -15.60
CA SER A 167 0.75 -6.56 -16.61
C SER A 167 0.95 -7.96 -16.02
N ALA A 168 0.94 -9.00 -16.85
CA ALA A 168 1.10 -10.37 -16.38
C ALA A 168 2.43 -10.59 -15.63
N ASP A 169 3.52 -9.98 -16.11
CA ASP A 169 4.84 -10.10 -15.49
C ASP A 169 4.90 -9.41 -14.12
N GLU A 170 4.26 -8.23 -13.98
CA GLU A 170 4.15 -7.51 -12.71
C GLU A 170 3.26 -8.28 -11.72
N LEU A 171 2.15 -8.85 -12.19
CA LEU A 171 1.24 -9.64 -11.35
C LEU A 171 1.92 -10.92 -10.84
N GLU A 172 2.67 -11.61 -11.71
CA GLU A 172 3.45 -12.79 -11.32
C GLU A 172 4.53 -12.43 -10.29
N ALA A 173 5.21 -11.27 -10.46
CA ALA A 173 6.18 -10.78 -9.48
C ALA A 173 5.54 -10.46 -8.12
N LEU A 174 4.36 -9.83 -8.13
CA LEU A 174 3.60 -9.53 -6.91
C LEU A 174 3.18 -10.81 -6.20
N HIS A 175 2.58 -11.76 -6.93
CA HIS A 175 2.15 -13.05 -6.39
C HIS A 175 3.32 -13.86 -5.85
N THR A 176 4.47 -13.84 -6.53
CA THR A 176 5.69 -14.50 -6.04
C THR A 176 6.18 -13.88 -4.73
N THR A 177 6.09 -12.55 -4.61
CA THR A 177 6.54 -11.82 -3.42
C THR A 177 5.62 -12.14 -2.23
N VAL A 178 4.30 -11.97 -2.39
CA VAL A 178 3.34 -12.15 -1.28
C VAL A 178 3.03 -13.61 -0.96
N GLY A 179 3.19 -14.52 -1.94
CA GLY A 179 3.04 -15.96 -1.76
C GLY A 179 4.29 -16.66 -1.20
N SER A 180 5.34 -15.90 -0.85
CA SER A 180 6.57 -16.45 -0.29
C SER A 180 6.45 -16.80 1.20
N ASP A 181 7.21 -17.79 1.65
CA ASP A 181 7.33 -18.13 3.08
C ASP A 181 7.84 -16.93 3.92
N GLU A 182 8.63 -16.04 3.32
CA GLU A 182 9.13 -14.83 3.97
C GLU A 182 8.00 -13.83 4.25
N PHE A 183 7.11 -13.62 3.28
CA PHE A 183 5.94 -12.77 3.48
C PHE A 183 4.96 -13.38 4.50
N ALA A 184 4.77 -14.70 4.44
CA ALA A 184 3.93 -15.41 5.40
C ALA A 184 4.46 -15.36 6.84
N ALA A 185 5.76 -15.13 7.03
CA ALA A 185 6.41 -15.03 8.34
C ALA A 185 6.48 -13.60 8.90
N LEU A 186 5.92 -12.60 8.20
CA LEU A 186 5.99 -11.21 8.66
C LEU A 186 5.26 -10.97 9.98
N GLU A 187 5.81 -10.08 10.81
CA GLU A 187 5.08 -9.51 11.93
C GLU A 187 3.93 -8.63 11.44
N SER A 188 2.88 -8.49 12.25
CA SER A 188 1.72 -7.65 11.89
C SER A 188 2.08 -6.16 11.75
N THR A 189 3.15 -5.70 12.41
CA THR A 189 3.62 -4.31 12.28
C THR A 189 5.08 -4.19 12.66
N TYR A 190 5.83 -3.42 11.88
CA TYR A 190 7.20 -3.00 12.16
C TYR A 190 7.27 -1.56 12.69
N VAL A 191 6.13 -0.90 12.86
CA VAL A 191 6.07 0.51 13.31
C VAL A 191 6.26 0.57 14.84
N PRO A 192 7.31 1.25 15.34
CA PRO A 192 7.55 1.34 16.77
C PRO A 192 6.41 2.04 17.52
N ALA A 193 6.14 1.60 18.75
CA ALA A 193 5.15 2.27 19.60
C ALA A 193 5.54 3.73 19.86
N GLY A 194 4.60 4.65 19.67
CA GLY A 194 4.83 6.09 19.87
C GLY A 194 5.60 6.77 18.73
N TYR A 195 5.86 6.04 17.64
CA TYR A 195 6.28 6.64 16.37
C TYR A 195 5.19 7.63 15.94
N CYS A 196 5.53 8.93 15.92
CA CYS A 196 4.56 9.98 15.69
C CYS A 196 5.13 11.10 14.81
N CYS A 197 4.18 11.75 14.12
CA CYS A 197 4.29 12.95 13.29
C CYS A 197 4.70 12.73 11.83
N ASP A 198 3.83 13.20 10.92
CA ASP A 198 4.08 13.54 9.51
C ASP A 198 4.69 12.47 8.60
N GLN A 199 4.53 11.19 8.94
CA GLN A 199 5.00 10.10 8.10
C GLN A 199 3.84 9.35 7.47
N PHE A 200 4.12 8.74 6.31
CA PHE A 200 3.22 7.78 5.73
C PHE A 200 3.41 6.41 6.38
N HIS A 201 2.29 5.75 6.63
CA HIS A 201 2.19 4.37 7.06
C HIS A 201 1.68 3.57 5.87
N TYR A 202 2.31 2.42 5.65
CA TYR A 202 2.02 1.50 4.57
C TYR A 202 1.54 0.20 5.20
N GLU A 203 0.31 -0.20 4.89
CA GLU A 203 -0.25 -1.47 5.35
C GLU A 203 -0.54 -2.31 4.10
N VAL A 204 0.09 -3.48 4.02
CA VAL A 204 -0.14 -4.46 2.95
C VAL A 204 -0.97 -5.59 3.53
N THR A 205 -2.05 -5.93 2.83
CA THR A 205 -2.89 -7.09 3.13
C THR A 205 -2.96 -7.97 1.89
N ALA A 206 -2.67 -9.26 2.04
CA ALA A 206 -2.75 -10.25 0.97
C ALA A 206 -3.55 -11.48 1.43
N GLU A 207 -4.38 -12.03 0.55
CA GLU A 207 -4.98 -13.35 0.74
C GLU A 207 -4.06 -14.42 0.12
N VAL A 208 -3.58 -15.39 0.89
CA VAL A 208 -2.71 -16.48 0.44
C VAL A 208 -3.28 -17.79 0.94
N ASP A 209 -3.60 -18.72 0.02
CA ASP A 209 -4.28 -19.99 0.29
C ASP A 209 -5.57 -19.83 1.13
N GLY A 210 -6.25 -18.70 0.97
CA GLY A 210 -7.47 -18.32 1.71
C GLY A 210 -7.22 -17.78 3.14
N GLU A 211 -5.97 -17.54 3.52
CA GLU A 211 -5.58 -16.87 4.77
C GLU A 211 -5.21 -15.40 4.49
N GLU A 212 -5.75 -14.48 5.31
CA GLU A 212 -5.43 -13.06 5.21
C GLU A 212 -4.18 -12.74 6.04
N ILE A 213 -3.16 -12.19 5.39
CA ILE A 213 -1.89 -11.79 5.99
C ILE A 213 -1.78 -10.28 5.87
N THR A 214 -1.69 -9.60 7.01
CA THR A 214 -1.56 -8.14 7.08
C THR A 214 -0.27 -7.76 7.80
N SER A 215 0.53 -6.91 7.16
CA SER A 215 1.74 -6.33 7.76
C SER A 215 1.84 -4.84 7.46
N ALA A 216 2.42 -4.08 8.38
CA ALA A 216 2.52 -2.62 8.28
C ALA A 216 3.92 -2.09 8.58
N THR A 217 4.35 -1.11 7.79
CA THR A 217 5.59 -0.33 7.96
C THR A 217 5.30 1.18 7.87
N ALA A 218 6.33 2.01 8.04
CA ALA A 218 6.24 3.46 7.91
C ALA A 218 7.51 4.03 7.27
N ASP A 219 7.44 5.27 6.78
CA ASP A 219 8.59 5.95 6.19
C ASP A 219 9.85 5.88 7.09
N GLY A 220 10.99 5.53 6.49
CA GLY A 220 12.27 5.51 7.20
C GLY A 220 12.38 4.50 8.35
N ILE A 221 11.42 3.57 8.47
CA ILE A 221 11.53 2.37 9.30
C ILE A 221 12.11 1.24 8.47
N GLU A 222 13.07 0.51 9.05
CA GLU A 222 13.61 -0.70 8.46
C GLU A 222 12.57 -1.82 8.56
N SER A 223 12.29 -2.48 7.45
CA SER A 223 11.33 -3.57 7.33
C SER A 223 11.92 -4.72 6.50
N PRO A 224 11.39 -5.95 6.58
CA PRO A 224 11.92 -7.06 5.79
C PRO A 224 11.77 -6.84 4.29
N ASP A 225 12.70 -7.39 3.50
CA ASP A 225 12.77 -7.20 2.06
C ASP A 225 11.45 -7.60 1.36
N ALA A 226 10.79 -8.68 1.80
CA ALA A 226 9.50 -9.10 1.24
C ALA A 226 8.38 -8.04 1.41
N LEU A 227 8.35 -7.32 2.54
CA LEU A 227 7.37 -6.25 2.77
C LEU A 227 7.72 -5.00 1.95
N ASP A 228 9.00 -4.60 1.94
CA ASP A 228 9.47 -3.43 1.18
C ASP A 228 9.22 -3.60 -0.32
N GLU A 229 9.47 -4.80 -0.86
CA GLU A 229 9.23 -5.13 -2.26
C GLU A 229 7.73 -5.10 -2.61
N ALA A 230 6.86 -5.67 -1.77
CA ALA A 230 5.41 -5.60 -1.96
C ALA A 230 4.89 -4.14 -1.92
N VAL A 231 5.37 -3.34 -0.96
CA VAL A 231 5.04 -1.90 -0.89
C VAL A 231 5.52 -1.19 -2.14
N PHE A 232 6.74 -1.46 -2.62
CA PHE A 232 7.28 -0.85 -3.83
C PHE A 232 6.43 -1.14 -5.06
N GLN A 233 6.08 -2.40 -5.28
CA GLN A 233 5.26 -2.82 -6.43
C GLN A 233 3.87 -2.18 -6.38
N LEU A 234 3.18 -2.22 -5.23
CA LEU A 234 1.84 -1.65 -5.09
C LEU A 234 1.82 -0.12 -5.13
N ASN A 235 2.84 0.54 -4.55
CA ASN A 235 2.93 2.00 -4.54
C ASN A 235 3.21 2.57 -5.94
N SER A 236 3.70 1.77 -6.89
CA SER A 236 3.84 2.19 -8.29
C SER A 236 2.49 2.44 -9.00
N LEU A 237 1.39 1.97 -8.41
CA LEU A 237 0.02 2.09 -8.92
C LEU A 237 -0.74 3.32 -8.38
N LEU A 238 -0.16 4.05 -7.41
CA LEU A 238 -0.73 5.25 -6.77
C LEU A 238 -0.27 6.53 -7.50
#